data_AF-A0A2V4D503-F1
#
_entry.id   AF-A0A2V4D503-F1
#
_cell.length_a   1.000
_cell.length_b   1.000
_cell.length_c   1.000
_cell.angle_alpha   90.00
_cell.angle_beta   90.00
_cell.angle_gamma   90.00
#
_symmetry.space_group_name_H-M   'P 1'
#
loop_
_entity.id
_entity.type
_entity.pdbx_description
1 polymer ?
#
loop_
_entity_poly.entity_id
_entity_poly.type
_entity_poly.pdbx_seq_one_letter_code
_entity_poly.pdbx_strand_id
1 'polypeptide(L)'
;MEEEEPEPEQAIGEQMHTGMRLSNMRLEQYLSVSQPWLVPLHDLKVELSFHYRKVRETWGRRTLVSLIIGSLAFLSGSSDLSSGEFSGGGNIWKVGIEGLNAVEWQAFAMMITSFVLWALFLMRTLSEYPLMREKTIYLFVGWVSVQAGLVISIAGAPKFPFNASMFDFLGLIIGVAVLGFLSFNTWQAVMQTRDLHVVTQHSHPDPRKMQEAVRDHSLQAWVLILIVWASLVVINGWFGAHSVAYRDSSGMGIYRVLYFISGIFCVWSLIHLLWYPQMMLGATGQEIESDRAREVSRKLRGEEVAEVGQRGKCPSCGSITPITRLPTGVLEVICATEECDGVGPPGERCEDCSSVFPNRITCEGCGSSAPISNHLPDQEAW
;
A
#
# COMPACT_ATOMS: atom_id res chain seq x y z
N MET A 1 -21.92 28.12 34.78
CA MET A 1 -21.94 26.81 34.09
C MET A 1 -21.43 27.11 32.70
N GLU A 2 -20.12 27.02 32.55
CA GLU A 2 -19.49 27.01 31.23
C GLU A 2 -19.92 25.69 30.58
N GLU A 3 -20.55 25.79 29.40
CA GLU A 3 -20.85 24.63 28.57
C GLU A 3 -19.51 24.08 28.06
N GLU A 4 -19.09 22.94 28.59
CA GLU A 4 -18.07 22.10 27.97
C GLU A 4 -18.57 21.72 26.57
N GLU A 5 -17.94 22.27 25.53
CA GLU A 5 -18.05 21.72 24.18
C GLU A 5 -17.65 20.24 24.24
N PRO A 6 -18.44 19.32 23.65
CA PRO A 6 -18.05 17.93 23.59
C PRO A 6 -16.79 17.81 22.74
N GLU A 7 -15.72 17.25 23.30
CA GLU A 7 -14.54 16.86 22.53
C GLU A 7 -15.00 16.06 21.30
N PRO A 8 -14.50 16.36 20.09
CA PRO A 8 -14.81 15.55 18.93
C PRO A 8 -14.35 14.13 19.21
N GLU A 9 -15.30 13.20 19.13
CA GLU A 9 -15.09 11.76 19.22
C GLU A 9 -13.94 11.39 18.26
N GLN A 10 -12.72 11.29 18.79
CA GLN A 10 -11.54 10.95 18.01
C GLN A 10 -11.82 9.60 17.37
N ALA A 11 -11.98 9.59 16.05
CA ALA A 11 -12.31 8.40 15.29
C ALA A 11 -11.37 7.27 15.74
N ILE A 12 -11.96 6.17 16.19
CA ILE A 12 -11.28 4.90 16.52
C ILE A 12 -10.55 4.46 15.23
N GLY A 13 -9.35 4.98 15.00
CA GLY A 13 -8.79 4.97 13.66
C GLY A 13 -7.43 5.63 13.56
N GLU A 14 -7.29 6.92 13.84
CA GLU A 14 -6.01 7.62 13.61
C GLU A 14 -5.09 7.55 14.84
N GLN A 15 -4.59 6.34 15.15
CA GLN A 15 -3.56 6.18 16.20
C GLN A 15 -2.26 6.94 15.87
N MET A 16 -2.09 7.37 14.61
CA MET A 16 -0.97 8.20 14.19
C MET A 16 -0.87 9.50 14.97
N HIS A 17 -1.99 10.19 15.24
CA HIS A 17 -2.01 11.46 15.97
C HIS A 17 -2.06 11.30 17.49
N THR A 18 -2.27 10.08 17.98
CA THR A 18 -2.22 9.80 19.42
C THR A 18 -0.77 9.71 19.92
N GLY A 19 -0.40 10.55 20.88
CA GLY A 19 0.96 10.60 21.45
C GLY A 19 1.96 11.35 20.56
N MET A 20 3.07 10.71 20.20
CA MET A 20 4.17 11.36 19.47
C MET A 20 3.81 11.58 17.98
N ARG A 21 4.07 12.77 17.45
CA ARG A 21 3.95 13.11 16.01
C ARG A 21 5.32 13.17 15.33
N LEU A 22 5.38 12.78 14.06
CA LEU A 22 6.61 12.70 13.28
C LEU A 22 7.17 14.09 12.95
N SER A 23 6.30 15.06 12.67
CA SER A 23 6.60 16.49 12.53
C SER A 23 7.38 17.04 13.75
N ASN A 24 6.96 16.69 14.96
CA ASN A 24 7.60 17.14 16.20
C ASN A 24 9.01 16.55 16.39
N MET A 25 9.23 15.28 16.01
CA MET A 25 10.53 14.62 16.19
C MET A 25 11.65 15.25 15.35
N ARG A 26 11.31 15.85 14.21
CA ARG A 26 12.29 16.57 13.36
C ARG A 26 12.85 17.79 14.07
N LEU A 27 12.01 18.51 14.84
CA LEU A 27 12.40 19.72 15.56
C LEU A 27 13.40 19.42 16.68
N GLU A 28 13.37 18.21 17.26
CA GLU A 28 14.28 17.79 18.33
C GLU A 28 15.65 17.32 17.82
N GLN A 29 15.73 16.76 16.62
CA GLN A 29 16.95 16.14 16.09
C GLN A 29 17.66 17.07 15.08
N TYR A 30 18.25 18.17 15.53
CA TYR A 30 19.07 19.03 14.65
C TYR A 30 20.40 18.35 14.26
N LEU A 31 20.40 17.60 13.15
CA LEU A 31 21.61 17.03 12.54
C LEU A 31 21.72 17.41 11.06
N SER A 32 21.62 18.69 10.71
CA SER A 32 22.17 19.19 9.42
C SER A 32 22.10 20.72 9.35
N VAL A 33 23.08 21.41 9.92
CA VAL A 33 23.32 22.82 9.53
C VAL A 33 24.48 22.91 8.52
N SER A 34 25.32 21.88 8.40
CA SER A 34 26.54 21.96 7.58
C SER A 34 26.48 21.31 6.20
N GLN A 35 25.56 20.37 5.92
CA GLN A 35 25.55 19.61 4.64
C GLN A 35 24.12 19.28 4.14
N PRO A 36 23.61 20.02 3.12
CA PRO A 36 22.26 19.84 2.59
C PRO A 36 21.97 18.47 1.95
N TRP A 37 23.00 17.79 1.41
CA TRP A 37 22.83 16.49 0.75
C TRP A 37 22.55 15.33 1.72
N LEU A 38 22.78 15.53 3.03
CA LEU A 38 22.48 14.55 4.07
C LEU A 38 21.02 14.59 4.56
N VAL A 39 20.22 15.57 4.12
CA VAL A 39 18.83 15.75 4.56
C VAL A 39 17.97 14.50 4.33
N PRO A 40 18.02 13.80 3.18
CA PRO A 40 17.22 12.59 2.98
C PRO A 40 17.57 11.46 3.96
N LEU A 41 18.86 11.28 4.29
CA LEU A 41 19.30 10.30 5.27
C LEU A 41 18.86 10.68 6.68
N HIS A 42 18.87 11.97 6.99
CA HIS A 42 18.37 12.48 8.25
C HIS A 42 16.87 12.25 8.39
N ASP A 43 16.07 12.61 7.39
CA ASP A 43 14.62 12.44 7.40
C ASP A 43 14.22 10.97 7.54
N LEU A 44 14.94 10.07 6.84
CA LEU A 44 14.80 8.63 6.97
C LEU A 44 15.15 8.12 8.37
N LYS A 45 16.24 8.61 8.98
CA LYS A 45 16.62 8.24 10.35
C LYS A 45 15.54 8.65 11.36
N VAL A 46 15.03 9.88 11.24
CA VAL A 46 13.96 10.40 12.11
C VAL A 46 12.73 9.51 11.95
N GLU A 47 12.34 9.17 10.73
CA GLU A 47 11.18 8.33 10.47
C GLU A 47 11.37 6.89 10.98
N LEU A 48 12.54 6.27 10.78
CA LEU A 48 12.84 4.97 11.39
C LEU A 48 12.75 5.01 12.92
N SER A 49 13.22 6.10 13.55
CA SER A 49 13.11 6.28 15.00
C SER A 49 11.65 6.45 15.45
N PHE A 50 10.83 7.13 14.65
CA PHE A 50 9.40 7.26 14.86
C PHE A 50 8.70 5.89 14.79
N HIS A 51 8.94 5.12 13.73
CA HIS A 51 8.41 3.76 13.60
C HIS A 51 8.80 2.90 14.80
N TYR A 52 10.05 2.95 15.25
CA TYR A 52 10.51 2.19 16.41
C TYR A 52 9.76 2.55 17.69
N ARG A 53 9.58 3.84 17.97
CA ARG A 53 8.85 4.31 19.15
C ARG A 53 7.36 3.94 19.05
N LYS A 54 6.74 4.14 17.89
CA LYS A 54 5.33 3.78 17.65
C LYS A 54 5.09 2.28 17.72
N VAL A 55 6.01 1.44 17.26
CA VAL A 55 5.94 -0.02 17.44
C VAL A 55 5.88 -0.36 18.93
N ARG A 56 6.74 0.24 19.76
CA ARG A 56 6.74 0.01 21.21
C ARG A 56 5.45 0.47 21.89
N GLU A 57 4.83 1.53 21.38
CA GLU A 57 3.58 2.09 21.92
C GLU A 57 2.34 1.28 21.50
N THR A 58 2.31 0.78 20.26
CA THR A 58 1.09 0.24 19.64
C THR A 58 1.07 -1.28 19.47
N TRP A 59 2.23 -1.95 19.43
CA TRP A 59 2.27 -3.40 19.29
C TRP A 59 1.84 -4.06 20.60
N GLY A 60 0.56 -4.39 20.65
CA GLY A 60 -0.05 -5.10 21.77
C GLY A 60 0.08 -6.62 21.67
N ARG A 61 -0.58 -7.28 22.62
CA ARG A 61 -0.64 -8.75 22.70
C ARG A 61 -1.10 -9.42 21.41
N ARG A 62 -2.03 -8.80 20.67
CA ARG A 62 -2.58 -9.36 19.42
C ARG A 62 -1.49 -9.52 18.35
N THR A 63 -0.77 -8.44 18.05
CA THR A 63 0.36 -8.42 17.09
C THR A 63 1.47 -9.39 17.50
N LEU A 64 1.81 -9.44 18.79
CA LEU A 64 2.84 -10.37 19.29
C LEU A 64 2.44 -11.83 19.13
N VAL A 65 1.16 -12.17 19.34
CA VAL A 65 0.67 -13.53 19.07
C VAL A 65 0.76 -13.85 17.58
N SER A 66 0.45 -12.92 16.68
CA SER A 66 0.66 -13.10 15.23
C SER A 66 2.12 -13.40 14.88
N LEU A 67 3.04 -12.63 15.45
CA LEU A 67 4.49 -12.83 15.27
C LEU A 67 4.92 -14.21 15.77
N ILE A 68 4.45 -14.63 16.95
CA ILE A 68 4.77 -15.95 17.51
C ILE A 68 4.21 -17.06 16.62
N ILE A 69 2.95 -16.97 16.17
CA ILE A 69 2.34 -17.99 15.29
C ILE A 69 3.14 -18.13 13.99
N GLY A 70 3.48 -17.02 13.32
CA GLY A 70 4.29 -17.05 12.09
C GLY A 70 5.70 -17.60 12.34
N SER A 71 6.33 -17.25 13.47
CA SER A 71 7.64 -17.77 13.86
C SER A 71 7.60 -19.28 14.15
N LEU A 72 6.55 -19.76 14.82
CA LEU A 72 6.33 -21.19 15.08
C LEU A 72 6.02 -21.96 13.78
N ALA A 73 5.36 -21.35 12.81
CA ALA A 73 5.14 -21.95 11.49
C ALA A 73 6.47 -22.25 10.78
N PHE A 74 7.42 -21.31 10.83
CA PHE A 74 8.80 -21.53 10.36
C PHE A 74 9.50 -22.60 11.18
N LEU A 75 9.50 -22.48 12.51
CA LEU A 75 10.19 -23.43 13.39
C LEU A 75 9.72 -24.86 13.12
N SER A 76 8.41 -25.07 13.03
CA SER A 76 7.82 -26.39 12.77
C SER A 76 8.16 -26.91 11.38
N GLY A 77 8.16 -26.07 10.35
CA GLY A 77 8.45 -26.48 8.98
C GLY A 77 9.94 -26.73 8.70
N SER A 78 10.84 -26.07 9.44
CA SER A 78 12.29 -26.15 9.21
C SER A 78 13.04 -26.99 10.23
N SER A 79 12.37 -27.48 11.28
CA SER A 79 13.00 -28.25 12.34
C SER A 79 13.04 -29.72 12.02
N ASP A 80 14.15 -30.34 12.41
CA ASP A 80 14.34 -31.77 12.29
C ASP A 80 13.85 -32.54 13.53
N LEU A 81 13.55 -31.83 14.65
CA LEU A 81 12.99 -32.31 15.94
C LEU A 81 13.10 -33.83 16.18
N SER A 82 14.33 -34.35 16.18
CA SER A 82 14.67 -35.77 16.35
C SER A 82 14.13 -36.77 15.31
N SER A 83 13.40 -36.32 14.28
CA SER A 83 12.96 -37.15 13.16
C SER A 83 14.11 -37.68 12.32
N GLY A 84 15.19 -36.90 12.19
CA GLY A 84 16.34 -37.26 11.36
C GLY A 84 16.06 -37.19 9.86
N GLU A 85 14.88 -36.76 9.42
CA GLU A 85 14.52 -36.70 8.00
C GLU A 85 15.33 -35.62 7.26
N PHE A 86 15.45 -34.43 7.85
CA PHE A 86 16.25 -33.35 7.24
C PHE A 86 17.74 -33.50 7.54
N SER A 87 18.14 -34.04 8.70
CA SER A 87 19.57 -34.25 9.00
C SER A 87 20.17 -35.52 8.42
N GLY A 88 19.35 -36.53 8.11
CA GLY A 88 19.75 -37.79 7.49
C GLY A 88 19.54 -37.84 5.97
N GLY A 89 18.89 -36.84 5.39
CA GLY A 89 18.65 -36.74 3.94
C GLY A 89 17.48 -37.58 3.43
N GLY A 90 16.77 -38.26 4.33
CA GLY A 90 15.61 -39.11 4.03
C GLY A 90 15.90 -40.27 3.08
N ASN A 91 14.83 -40.90 2.57
CA ASN A 91 14.95 -41.96 1.56
C ASN A 91 14.72 -41.41 0.14
N ILE A 92 15.81 -41.18 -0.58
CA ILE A 92 15.81 -40.62 -1.94
C ILE A 92 15.10 -41.48 -3.00
N TRP A 93 14.84 -42.75 -2.71
CA TRP A 93 14.19 -43.67 -3.65
C TRP A 93 12.66 -43.65 -3.54
N LYS A 94 12.12 -43.00 -2.50
CA LYS A 94 10.68 -42.89 -2.28
C LYS A 94 10.24 -41.44 -2.49
N VAL A 95 9.46 -41.20 -3.53
CA VAL A 95 8.98 -39.87 -3.93
C VAL A 95 7.45 -39.85 -4.09
N GLY A 96 6.86 -38.67 -4.15
CA GLY A 96 5.41 -38.51 -4.30
C GLY A 96 4.63 -39.07 -3.10
N ILE A 97 3.50 -39.74 -3.37
CA ILE A 97 2.64 -40.32 -2.33
C ILE A 97 3.37 -41.43 -1.55
N GLU A 98 4.18 -42.23 -2.23
CA GLU A 98 4.98 -43.28 -1.56
C GLU A 98 6.05 -42.67 -0.65
N GLY A 99 6.66 -41.56 -1.08
CA GLY A 99 7.56 -40.76 -0.25
C GLY A 99 6.86 -40.24 1.00
N LEU A 100 5.69 -39.60 0.84
CA LEU A 100 4.89 -39.07 1.96
C LEU A 100 4.51 -40.15 2.98
N ASN A 101 4.20 -41.37 2.52
CA ASN A 101 3.90 -42.51 3.40
C ASN A 101 5.13 -43.10 4.09
N ALA A 102 6.33 -42.75 3.62
CA ALA A 102 7.60 -43.24 4.15
C ALA A 102 8.31 -42.26 5.08
N VAL A 103 7.83 -41.01 5.15
CA VAL A 103 8.33 -40.00 6.09
C VAL A 103 8.02 -40.43 7.52
N GLU A 104 8.99 -40.26 8.41
CA GLU A 104 8.82 -40.51 9.83
C GLU A 104 7.65 -39.69 10.43
N TRP A 105 6.88 -40.28 11.34
CA TRP A 105 5.59 -39.71 11.75
C TRP A 105 5.73 -38.34 12.42
N GLN A 106 6.85 -38.08 13.13
CA GLN A 106 7.11 -36.81 13.79
C GLN A 106 7.36 -35.73 12.73
N ALA A 107 8.21 -36.00 11.73
CA ALA A 107 8.40 -35.07 10.61
C ALA A 107 7.09 -34.78 9.88
N PHE A 108 6.25 -35.80 9.64
CA PHE A 108 4.93 -35.61 9.05
C PHE A 108 4.02 -34.72 9.92
N ALA A 109 3.97 -34.97 11.23
CA ALA A 109 3.18 -34.17 12.17
C ALA A 109 3.65 -32.70 12.24
N MET A 110 4.97 -32.47 12.21
CA MET A 110 5.56 -31.13 12.19
C MET A 110 5.24 -30.37 10.89
N MET A 111 5.27 -31.06 9.74
CA MET A 111 4.85 -30.51 8.45
C MET A 111 3.38 -30.06 8.47
N ILE A 112 2.46 -30.92 8.93
CA ILE A 112 1.03 -30.57 9.04
C ILE A 112 0.83 -29.41 10.02
N THR A 113 1.54 -29.42 11.15
CA THR A 113 1.49 -28.33 12.13
C THR A 113 1.95 -27.01 11.52
N SER A 114 3.02 -27.01 10.72
CA SER A 114 3.50 -25.84 10.00
C SER A 114 2.43 -25.30 9.04
N PHE A 115 1.78 -26.16 8.25
CA PHE A 115 0.70 -25.74 7.34
C PHE A 115 -0.48 -25.11 8.09
N VAL A 116 -0.92 -25.70 9.21
CA VAL A 116 -2.00 -25.14 10.04
C VAL A 116 -1.58 -23.80 10.62
N LEU A 117 -0.35 -23.67 11.14
CA LEU A 117 0.15 -22.41 11.68
C LEU A 117 0.28 -21.32 10.61
N TRP A 118 0.66 -21.66 9.39
CA TRP A 118 0.66 -20.72 8.26
C TRP A 118 -0.74 -20.25 7.90
N ALA A 119 -1.72 -21.16 7.84
CA ALA A 119 -3.11 -20.80 7.61
C ALA A 119 -3.67 -19.90 8.72
N LEU A 120 -3.38 -20.23 9.99
CA LEU A 120 -3.76 -19.42 11.14
C LEU A 120 -3.09 -18.04 11.11
N PHE A 121 -1.81 -17.97 10.76
CA PHE A 121 -1.08 -16.72 10.60
C PHE A 121 -1.74 -15.84 9.53
N LEU A 122 -2.02 -16.39 8.35
CA LEU A 122 -2.67 -15.65 7.27
C LEU A 122 -4.08 -15.17 7.65
N MET A 123 -4.93 -16.04 8.22
CA MET A 123 -6.26 -15.62 8.67
C MET A 123 -6.19 -14.51 9.72
N ARG A 124 -5.21 -14.60 10.62
CA ARG A 124 -5.01 -13.61 11.67
C ARG A 124 -4.53 -12.27 11.12
N THR A 125 -3.55 -12.24 10.20
CA THR A 125 -3.10 -10.98 9.58
C THR A 125 -4.21 -10.32 8.76
N LEU A 126 -5.01 -11.10 8.03
CA LEU A 126 -6.18 -10.60 7.30
C LEU A 126 -7.26 -10.02 8.24
N SER A 127 -7.42 -10.59 9.44
CA SER A 127 -8.36 -10.09 10.43
C SER A 127 -7.83 -8.86 11.19
N GLU A 128 -6.53 -8.82 11.51
CA GLU A 128 -5.92 -7.75 12.29
C GLU A 128 -5.68 -6.47 11.46
N TYR A 129 -5.42 -6.62 10.15
CA TYR A 129 -5.14 -5.51 9.24
C TYR A 129 -6.17 -5.43 8.10
N PRO A 130 -7.44 -5.10 8.41
CA PRO A 130 -8.52 -5.14 7.44
C PRO A 130 -8.30 -4.24 6.21
N LEU A 131 -7.68 -3.06 6.36
CA LEU A 131 -7.38 -2.17 5.25
C LEU A 131 -6.36 -2.76 4.27
N MET A 132 -5.48 -3.62 4.78
CA MET A 132 -4.39 -4.22 4.01
C MET A 132 -4.73 -5.64 3.55
N ARG A 133 -5.99 -6.11 3.62
CA ARG A 133 -6.36 -7.51 3.31
C ARG A 133 -5.92 -7.96 1.92
N GLU A 134 -6.32 -7.23 0.89
CA GLU A 134 -5.95 -7.54 -0.49
C GLU A 134 -4.42 -7.56 -0.66
N LYS A 135 -3.74 -6.54 -0.12
CA LYS A 135 -2.29 -6.40 -0.24
C LYS A 135 -1.53 -7.45 0.58
N THR A 136 -2.10 -7.93 1.69
CA THR A 136 -1.59 -9.06 2.46
C THR A 136 -1.53 -10.31 1.58
N ILE A 137 -2.59 -10.60 0.82
CA ILE A 137 -2.62 -11.73 -0.11
C ILE A 137 -1.56 -11.56 -1.19
N TYR A 138 -1.40 -10.36 -1.76
CA TYR A 138 -0.37 -10.08 -2.77
C TYR A 138 1.05 -10.33 -2.24
N LEU A 139 1.37 -9.81 -1.07
CA LEU A 139 2.68 -10.03 -0.46
C LEU A 139 2.89 -11.52 -0.11
N PHE A 140 1.85 -12.22 0.36
CA PHE A 140 1.95 -13.66 0.65
C PHE A 140 2.16 -14.51 -0.61
N VAL A 141 1.43 -14.21 -1.69
CA VAL A 141 1.61 -14.86 -3.00
C VAL A 141 3.02 -14.59 -3.52
N GLY A 142 3.48 -13.34 -3.48
CA GLY A 142 4.84 -12.97 -3.87
C GLY A 142 5.90 -13.74 -3.07
N TRP A 143 5.71 -13.90 -1.76
CA TRP A 143 6.59 -14.70 -0.91
C TRP A 143 6.64 -16.16 -1.37
N VAL A 144 5.49 -16.82 -1.53
CA VAL A 144 5.40 -18.21 -1.99
C VAL A 144 6.00 -18.39 -3.39
N SER A 145 5.78 -17.44 -4.30
CA SER A 145 6.35 -17.48 -5.66
C SER A 145 7.88 -17.48 -5.65
N VAL A 146 8.52 -16.72 -4.76
CA VAL A 146 9.99 -16.75 -4.61
C VAL A 146 10.47 -18.09 -4.05
N GLN A 147 9.79 -18.64 -3.05
CA GLN A 147 10.16 -19.94 -2.48
C GLN A 147 10.08 -21.04 -3.55
N ALA A 148 8.97 -21.11 -4.29
CA ALA A 148 8.79 -22.07 -5.37
C ALA A 148 9.82 -21.86 -6.50
N GLY A 149 10.05 -20.62 -6.90
CA GLY A 149 11.03 -20.27 -7.94
C GLY A 149 12.44 -20.72 -7.58
N LEU A 150 12.88 -20.48 -6.35
CA LEU A 150 14.20 -20.89 -5.87
C LEU A 150 14.34 -22.41 -5.73
N VAL A 151 13.29 -23.12 -5.27
CA VAL A 151 13.29 -24.59 -5.24
C VAL A 151 13.45 -25.15 -6.65
N ILE A 152 12.73 -24.62 -7.64
CA ILE A 152 12.85 -25.03 -9.05
C ILE A 152 14.27 -24.78 -9.58
N SER A 153 14.81 -23.58 -9.34
CA SER A 153 16.16 -23.20 -9.78
C SER A 153 17.25 -24.09 -9.19
N ILE A 154 17.17 -24.38 -7.89
CA ILE A 154 18.18 -25.18 -7.17
C ILE A 154 18.03 -26.67 -7.44
N ALA A 155 16.83 -27.16 -7.75
CA ALA A 155 16.61 -28.55 -8.16
C ALA A 155 17.35 -28.89 -9.48
N GLY A 156 17.42 -27.93 -10.41
CA GLY A 156 18.20 -28.07 -11.65
C GLY A 156 19.72 -27.91 -11.44
N ALA A 157 20.11 -27.03 -10.51
CA ALA A 157 21.51 -26.75 -10.18
C ALA A 157 21.75 -26.67 -8.65
N PRO A 158 22.09 -27.78 -7.96
CA PRO A 158 22.28 -27.78 -6.50
C PRO A 158 23.38 -26.85 -5.95
N LYS A 159 24.29 -26.38 -6.83
CA LYS A 159 25.35 -25.40 -6.52
C LYS A 159 24.98 -23.96 -6.88
N PHE A 160 23.71 -23.68 -7.19
CA PHE A 160 23.22 -22.38 -7.64
C PHE A 160 23.79 -21.23 -6.77
N PRO A 161 24.31 -20.14 -7.39
CA PRO A 161 24.22 -19.80 -8.80
C PRO A 161 25.42 -20.36 -9.60
N PHE A 162 26.28 -21.15 -8.97
CA PHE A 162 27.48 -21.68 -9.60
C PHE A 162 27.15 -22.91 -10.45
N ASN A 163 27.72 -22.97 -11.64
CA ASN A 163 27.47 -24.00 -12.64
C ASN A 163 26.00 -24.12 -13.08
N ALA A 164 25.21 -23.04 -12.89
CA ALA A 164 23.84 -22.95 -13.36
C ALA A 164 23.81 -22.50 -14.83
N SER A 165 22.94 -23.12 -15.61
CA SER A 165 22.57 -22.67 -16.96
C SER A 165 21.57 -21.51 -16.89
N MET A 166 21.33 -20.83 -18.00
CA MET A 166 20.29 -19.78 -18.06
C MET A 166 18.89 -20.30 -17.73
N PHE A 167 18.58 -21.56 -18.06
CA PHE A 167 17.29 -22.17 -17.74
C PHE A 167 17.10 -22.38 -16.24
N ASP A 168 18.18 -22.63 -15.49
CA ASP A 168 18.11 -22.78 -14.04
C ASP A 168 17.75 -21.47 -13.35
N PHE A 169 18.01 -20.30 -13.95
CA PHE A 169 17.59 -19.01 -13.41
C PHE A 169 16.10 -18.71 -13.61
N LEU A 170 15.40 -19.43 -14.50
CA LEU A 170 14.04 -19.09 -14.90
C LEU A 170 13.07 -19.09 -13.71
N GLY A 171 13.18 -20.08 -12.82
CA GLY A 171 12.38 -20.16 -11.60
C GLY A 171 12.55 -18.94 -10.70
N LEU A 172 13.80 -18.59 -10.35
CA LEU A 172 14.13 -17.39 -9.58
C LEU A 172 13.63 -16.11 -10.27
N ILE A 173 13.87 -15.95 -11.57
CA ILE A 173 13.47 -14.74 -12.32
C ILE A 173 11.96 -14.56 -12.26
N ILE A 174 11.18 -15.62 -12.52
CA ILE A 174 9.71 -15.56 -12.45
C ILE A 174 9.27 -15.24 -11.02
N GLY A 175 9.83 -15.92 -10.01
CA GLY A 175 9.50 -15.67 -8.61
C GLY A 175 9.74 -14.22 -8.19
N VAL A 176 10.92 -13.67 -8.50
CA VAL A 176 11.28 -12.28 -8.21
C VAL A 176 10.44 -11.29 -9.02
N ALA A 177 10.12 -11.59 -10.28
CA ALA A 177 9.25 -10.75 -11.10
C ALA A 177 7.83 -10.65 -10.49
N VAL A 178 7.25 -11.77 -10.04
CA VAL A 178 5.95 -11.79 -9.35
C VAL A 178 6.03 -11.00 -8.03
N LEU A 179 7.05 -11.25 -7.22
CA LEU A 179 7.27 -10.50 -5.97
C LEU A 179 7.39 -9.00 -6.24
N GLY A 180 8.18 -8.60 -7.23
CA GLY A 180 8.39 -7.21 -7.62
C GLY A 180 7.10 -6.54 -8.09
N PHE A 181 6.33 -7.21 -8.96
CA PHE A 181 5.05 -6.71 -9.45
C PHE A 181 4.04 -6.51 -8.31
N LEU A 182 3.88 -7.51 -7.42
CA LEU A 182 2.93 -7.45 -6.31
C LEU A 182 3.36 -6.44 -5.22
N SER A 183 4.66 -6.33 -4.96
CA SER A 183 5.21 -5.31 -4.05
C SER A 183 5.04 -3.91 -4.62
N PHE A 184 5.27 -3.72 -5.93
CA PHE A 184 5.04 -2.46 -6.62
C PHE A 184 3.56 -2.05 -6.57
N ASN A 185 2.64 -2.97 -6.86
CA ASN A 185 1.21 -2.70 -6.75
C ASN A 185 0.81 -2.27 -5.33
N THR A 186 1.34 -2.97 -4.32
CA THR A 186 1.13 -2.65 -2.92
C THR A 186 1.66 -1.26 -2.57
N TRP A 187 2.88 -0.93 -3.01
CA TRP A 187 3.48 0.39 -2.81
C TRP A 187 2.62 1.50 -3.40
N GLN A 188 2.21 1.37 -4.66
CA GLN A 188 1.40 2.37 -5.34
C GLN A 188 0.04 2.58 -4.65
N ALA A 189 -0.65 1.49 -4.30
CA ALA A 189 -1.95 1.58 -3.64
C ALA A 189 -1.86 2.28 -2.27
N VAL A 190 -0.82 1.99 -1.48
CA VAL A 190 -0.60 2.64 -0.17
C VAL A 190 -0.28 4.12 -0.33
N MET A 191 0.61 4.49 -1.27
CA MET A 191 0.98 5.90 -1.52
C MET A 191 -0.23 6.72 -1.98
N GLN A 192 -0.98 6.23 -2.96
CA GLN A 192 -2.15 6.94 -3.51
C GLN A 192 -3.27 7.07 -2.47
N THR A 193 -3.51 6.03 -1.68
CA THR A 193 -4.50 6.09 -0.59
C THR A 193 -4.07 7.07 0.50
N ARG A 194 -2.78 7.11 0.85
CA ARG A 194 -2.24 8.11 1.78
C ARG A 194 -2.43 9.52 1.26
N ASP A 195 -2.09 9.77 -0.01
CA ASP A 195 -2.22 11.11 -0.60
C ASP A 195 -3.68 11.59 -0.57
N LEU A 196 -4.62 10.73 -0.95
CA LEU A 196 -6.05 11.04 -0.86
C LEU A 196 -6.50 11.27 0.59
N HIS A 197 -6.04 10.44 1.53
CA HIS A 197 -6.37 10.57 2.95
C HIS A 197 -5.93 11.94 3.49
N VAL A 198 -4.69 12.37 3.22
CA VAL A 198 -4.19 13.68 3.67
C VAL A 198 -5.01 14.82 3.05
N VAL A 199 -5.34 14.73 1.76
CA VAL A 199 -6.14 15.76 1.07
C VAL A 199 -7.57 15.83 1.59
N THR A 200 -8.17 14.71 1.98
CA THR A 200 -9.59 14.67 2.38
C THR A 200 -9.81 14.86 3.87
N GLN A 201 -8.93 14.33 4.73
CA GLN A 201 -9.08 14.36 6.19
C GLN A 201 -8.26 15.47 6.85
N HIS A 202 -7.22 15.97 6.18
CA HIS A 202 -6.33 17.00 6.74
C HIS A 202 -6.22 18.25 5.85
N SER A 203 -7.23 18.49 5.01
CA SER A 203 -7.30 19.74 4.23
C SER A 203 -7.35 20.95 5.16
N HIS A 204 -6.41 21.87 4.99
CA HIS A 204 -6.42 23.15 5.69
C HIS A 204 -6.09 24.28 4.71
N PRO A 205 -6.77 25.44 4.78
CA PRO A 205 -6.44 26.62 3.97
C PRO A 205 -5.01 27.18 4.17
N ASP A 206 -4.29 26.67 5.18
CA ASP A 206 -2.94 27.13 5.51
C ASP A 206 -1.95 26.10 4.95
N PRO A 207 -1.08 26.46 4.00
CA PRO A 207 -0.14 25.52 3.40
C PRO A 207 0.83 24.92 4.42
N ARG A 208 1.10 25.58 5.54
CA ARG A 208 2.02 25.06 6.57
C ARG A 208 1.44 23.86 7.30
N LYS A 209 0.17 23.95 7.71
CA LYS A 209 -0.54 22.85 8.35
C LYS A 209 -0.72 21.66 7.40
N MET A 210 -0.91 21.92 6.10
CA MET A 210 -0.92 20.88 5.08
C MET A 210 0.43 20.17 4.96
N GLN A 211 1.54 20.92 4.95
CA GLN A 211 2.89 20.33 4.94
C GLN A 211 3.18 19.48 6.20
N GLU A 212 2.71 19.92 7.37
CA GLU A 212 2.80 19.14 8.60
C GLU A 212 2.01 17.83 8.51
N ALA A 213 0.79 17.87 7.97
CA ALA A 213 -0.03 16.68 7.76
C ALA A 213 0.63 15.69 6.78
N VAL A 214 1.16 16.18 5.65
CA VAL A 214 1.93 15.35 4.70
C VAL A 214 3.16 14.74 5.36
N ARG A 215 3.85 15.50 6.21
CA ARG A 215 5.03 15.03 6.93
C ARG A 215 4.69 13.95 7.93
N ASP A 216 3.61 14.13 8.67
CA ASP A 216 3.14 13.13 9.63
C ASP A 216 2.79 11.82 8.94
N HIS A 217 2.21 11.88 7.74
CA HIS A 217 1.86 10.72 6.92
C HIS A 217 2.97 10.32 5.94
N SER A 218 4.23 10.53 6.32
CA SER A 218 5.36 10.08 5.49
C SER A 218 5.44 8.55 5.46
N LEU A 219 5.86 8.02 4.32
CA LEU A 219 5.99 6.59 4.02
C LEU A 219 7.43 6.21 3.61
N GLN A 220 8.42 7.08 3.79
CA GLN A 220 9.80 6.81 3.36
C GLN A 220 10.40 5.58 4.06
N ALA A 221 10.24 5.48 5.38
CA ALA A 221 10.72 4.33 6.14
C ALA A 221 9.89 3.08 5.84
N TRP A 222 8.59 3.22 5.59
CA TRP A 222 7.75 2.10 5.17
C TRP A 222 8.19 1.53 3.81
N VAL A 223 8.50 2.39 2.83
CA VAL A 223 9.04 1.97 1.53
C VAL A 223 10.38 1.27 1.69
N LEU A 224 11.28 1.77 2.54
CA LEU A 224 12.53 1.08 2.84
C LEU A 224 12.27 -0.31 3.41
N ILE A 225 11.32 -0.44 4.34
CA ILE A 225 10.97 -1.73 4.94
C ILE A 225 10.38 -2.67 3.90
N LEU A 226 9.64 -2.17 2.90
CA LEU A 226 9.13 -2.99 1.79
C LEU A 226 10.26 -3.57 0.95
N ILE A 227 11.27 -2.76 0.62
CA ILE A 227 12.47 -3.18 -0.11
C ILE A 227 13.26 -4.20 0.71
N VAL A 228 13.45 -3.94 2.01
CA VAL A 228 14.14 -4.86 2.93
C VAL A 228 13.37 -6.18 3.05
N TRP A 229 12.05 -6.15 3.21
CA TRP A 229 11.22 -7.35 3.27
C TRP A 229 11.31 -8.18 1.97
N ALA A 230 11.21 -7.54 0.80
CA ALA A 230 11.33 -8.22 -0.48
C ALA A 230 12.73 -8.87 -0.64
N SER A 231 13.78 -8.19 -0.19
CA SER A 231 15.15 -8.73 -0.19
C SER A 231 15.29 -9.90 0.78
N LEU A 232 14.71 -9.79 1.98
CA LEU A 232 14.67 -10.85 2.99
C LEU A 232 13.94 -12.09 2.48
N VAL A 233 12.85 -11.93 1.74
CA VAL A 233 12.10 -13.05 1.12
C VAL A 233 12.99 -13.85 0.17
N VAL A 234 13.80 -13.19 -0.65
CA VAL A 234 14.74 -13.85 -1.57
C VAL A 234 15.86 -14.55 -0.80
N ILE A 235 16.47 -13.87 0.19
CA ILE A 235 17.52 -14.44 1.05
C ILE A 235 16.98 -15.64 1.84
N ASN A 236 15.77 -15.54 2.36
CA ASN A 236 15.10 -16.61 3.08
C ASN A 236 14.87 -17.81 2.16
N GLY A 237 14.27 -17.62 0.99
CA GLY A 237 14.08 -18.70 0.02
C GLY A 237 15.40 -19.34 -0.42
N TRP A 238 16.47 -18.55 -0.49
CA TRP A 238 17.79 -19.06 -0.83
C TRP A 238 18.29 -20.04 0.22
N PHE A 239 18.25 -19.67 1.50
CA PHE A 239 18.64 -20.54 2.60
C PHE A 239 17.76 -21.78 2.68
N GLY A 240 16.44 -21.62 2.51
CA GLY A 240 15.47 -22.72 2.53
C GLY A 240 15.76 -23.75 1.44
N ALA A 241 15.87 -23.31 0.19
CA ALA A 241 16.12 -24.22 -0.93
C ALA A 241 17.52 -24.87 -0.85
N HIS A 242 18.55 -24.12 -0.42
CA HIS A 242 19.87 -24.71 -0.19
C HIS A 242 19.84 -25.78 0.90
N SER A 243 19.05 -25.58 1.96
CA SER A 243 19.02 -26.54 3.08
C SER A 243 18.61 -27.96 2.70
N VAL A 244 17.97 -28.14 1.53
CA VAL A 244 17.50 -29.42 0.98
C VAL A 244 18.04 -29.70 -0.43
N ALA A 245 19.05 -28.95 -0.88
CA ALA A 245 19.56 -29.04 -2.26
C ALA A 245 20.38 -30.32 -2.53
N TYR A 246 21.04 -30.86 -1.50
CA TYR A 246 21.88 -32.05 -1.61
C TYR A 246 21.20 -33.26 -0.98
N ARG A 247 21.43 -34.42 -1.60
CA ARG A 247 21.04 -35.72 -1.05
C ARG A 247 21.83 -36.08 0.20
N ASP A 248 23.09 -35.69 0.25
CA ASP A 248 23.86 -35.72 1.48
C ASP A 248 23.56 -34.44 2.27
N SER A 249 22.90 -34.63 3.40
CA SER A 249 22.51 -33.57 4.34
C SER A 249 23.68 -33.13 5.24
N SER A 250 24.85 -33.75 5.12
CA SER A 250 26.05 -33.38 5.88
C SER A 250 26.40 -31.90 5.65
N GLY A 251 26.57 -31.15 6.75
CA GLY A 251 26.89 -29.72 6.68
C GLY A 251 25.72 -28.78 6.32
N MET A 252 24.53 -29.30 5.98
CA MET A 252 23.38 -28.46 5.57
C MET A 252 22.62 -27.81 6.74
N GLY A 253 23.01 -28.12 7.98
CA GLY A 253 22.40 -27.56 9.19
C GLY A 253 22.46 -26.03 9.28
N ILE A 254 23.54 -25.41 8.82
CA ILE A 254 23.69 -23.95 8.88
C ILE A 254 22.64 -23.23 8.02
N TYR A 255 22.34 -23.76 6.83
CA TYR A 255 21.32 -23.21 5.95
C TYR A 255 19.93 -23.28 6.58
N ARG A 256 19.60 -24.35 7.32
CA ARG A 256 18.34 -24.47 8.07
C ARG A 256 18.21 -23.42 9.18
N VAL A 257 19.28 -23.19 9.95
CA VAL A 257 19.29 -22.16 11.00
C VAL A 257 19.13 -20.77 10.39
N LEU A 258 19.83 -20.48 9.30
CA LEU A 258 19.71 -19.20 8.60
C LEU A 258 18.32 -19.02 7.95
N TYR A 259 17.73 -20.09 7.42
CA TYR A 259 16.35 -20.10 6.94
C TYR A 259 15.37 -19.74 8.06
N PHE A 260 15.51 -20.35 9.24
CA PHE A 260 14.66 -20.04 10.38
C PHE A 260 14.80 -18.58 10.85
N ILE A 261 16.03 -18.10 11.05
CA ILE A 261 16.30 -16.74 11.53
C ILE A 261 15.80 -15.71 10.52
N SER A 262 16.13 -15.87 9.24
CA SER A 262 15.65 -14.97 8.18
C SER A 262 14.12 -15.03 8.04
N GLY A 263 13.50 -16.19 8.27
CA GLY A 263 12.05 -16.37 8.28
C GLY A 263 11.37 -15.55 9.36
N ILE A 264 11.89 -15.54 10.59
CA ILE A 264 11.39 -14.68 11.68
C ILE A 264 11.44 -13.20 11.26
N PHE A 265 12.55 -12.76 10.65
CA PHE A 265 12.67 -11.39 10.17
C PHE A 265 11.68 -11.08 9.04
N CYS A 266 11.39 -12.03 8.15
CA CYS A 266 10.36 -11.87 7.12
C CYS A 266 8.96 -11.72 7.74
N VAL A 267 8.62 -12.53 8.76
CA VAL A 267 7.33 -12.42 9.48
C VAL A 267 7.24 -11.07 10.18
N TRP A 268 8.27 -10.67 10.92
CA TRP A 268 8.31 -9.40 11.63
C TRP A 268 8.14 -8.21 10.68
N SER A 269 8.90 -8.17 9.58
CA SER A 269 8.81 -7.08 8.61
C SER A 269 7.51 -7.10 7.81
N LEU A 270 6.93 -8.27 7.52
CA LEU A 270 5.59 -8.36 6.93
C LEU A 270 4.54 -7.73 7.86
N ILE A 271 4.52 -8.11 9.14
CA ILE A 271 3.61 -7.54 10.13
C ILE A 271 3.78 -6.01 10.19
N HIS A 272 5.02 -5.52 10.18
CA HIS A 272 5.30 -4.09 10.17
C HIS A 272 4.76 -3.38 8.92
N LEU A 273 4.88 -4.00 7.74
CA LEU A 273 4.33 -3.48 6.48
C LEU A 273 2.81 -3.36 6.51
N LEU A 274 2.12 -4.31 7.13
CA LEU A 274 0.66 -4.30 7.25
C LEU A 274 0.19 -3.32 8.34
N TRP A 275 0.93 -3.26 9.45
CA TRP A 275 0.59 -2.44 10.60
C TRP A 275 0.63 -0.94 10.30
N TYR A 276 1.68 -0.46 9.64
CA TYR A 276 1.89 0.99 9.52
C TYR A 276 0.80 1.71 8.72
N PRO A 277 0.39 1.26 7.51
CA PRO A 277 -0.72 1.88 6.78
C PRO A 277 -2.05 1.77 7.53
N GLN A 278 -2.30 0.65 8.23
CA GLN A 278 -3.51 0.47 9.05
C GLN A 278 -3.58 1.47 10.22
N MET A 279 -2.46 1.70 10.90
CA MET A 279 -2.35 2.68 11.99
C MET A 279 -2.42 4.13 11.47
N MET A 280 -1.86 4.38 10.29
CA MET A 280 -1.82 5.68 9.63
C MET A 280 -3.21 6.12 9.16
N LEU A 281 -3.91 5.27 8.39
CA LEU A 281 -5.18 5.62 7.74
C LEU A 281 -6.41 5.39 8.64
N GLY A 282 -6.26 4.57 9.67
CA GLY A 282 -7.34 4.20 10.58
C GLY A 282 -8.50 3.45 9.95
N ALA A 283 -9.57 3.23 10.70
CA ALA A 283 -10.77 2.54 10.20
C ALA A 283 -11.71 3.49 9.42
N THR A 284 -11.17 4.48 8.72
CA THR A 284 -11.91 5.59 8.06
C THR A 284 -12.73 5.17 6.83
N GLY A 285 -12.99 3.87 6.64
CA GLY A 285 -13.83 3.34 5.57
C GLY A 285 -13.20 3.43 4.16
N GLN A 286 -11.99 3.95 4.01
CA GLN A 286 -11.27 4.02 2.74
C GLN A 286 -10.48 2.73 2.50
N GLU A 287 -10.81 1.99 1.45
CA GLU A 287 -10.07 0.80 1.02
C GLU A 287 -8.75 1.20 0.34
N ILE A 288 -7.69 0.40 0.53
CA ILE A 288 -6.35 0.68 -0.03
C ILE A 288 -6.33 0.23 -1.49
N GLU A 289 -6.67 1.16 -2.37
CA GLU A 289 -6.77 0.97 -3.81
C GLU A 289 -5.95 2.01 -4.57
N SER A 290 -5.37 1.60 -5.69
CA SER A 290 -4.77 2.54 -6.63
C SER A 290 -5.84 3.40 -7.32
N ASP A 291 -5.47 4.55 -7.88
CA ASP A 291 -6.42 5.44 -8.56
C ASP A 291 -7.16 4.73 -9.70
N ARG A 292 -6.43 3.93 -10.48
CA ARG A 292 -7.01 3.10 -11.55
C ARG A 292 -7.96 2.03 -11.01
N ALA A 293 -7.59 1.35 -9.92
CA ALA A 293 -8.47 0.37 -9.30
C ALA A 293 -9.74 1.06 -8.79
N ARG A 294 -9.61 2.23 -8.17
CA ARG A 294 -10.72 3.03 -7.66
C ARG A 294 -11.66 3.51 -8.76
N GLU A 295 -11.13 3.96 -9.90
CA GLU A 295 -11.92 4.30 -11.10
C GLU A 295 -12.75 3.09 -11.58
N VAL A 296 -12.12 1.91 -11.66
CA VAL A 296 -12.79 0.67 -12.07
C VAL A 296 -13.83 0.24 -11.03
N SER A 297 -13.50 0.29 -9.73
CA SER A 297 -14.41 -0.01 -8.62
C SER A 297 -15.65 0.88 -8.65
N ARG A 298 -15.50 2.20 -8.87
CA ARG A 298 -16.64 3.13 -9.02
C ARG A 298 -17.51 2.78 -10.23
N LYS A 299 -16.88 2.51 -11.39
CA LYS A 299 -17.60 2.06 -12.60
C LYS A 299 -18.38 0.77 -12.35
N LEU A 300 -17.77 -0.22 -11.69
CA LEU A 300 -18.42 -1.49 -11.37
C LEU A 300 -19.57 -1.33 -10.36
N ARG A 301 -19.48 -0.38 -9.44
CA ARG A 301 -20.55 -0.06 -8.48
C ARG A 301 -21.70 0.74 -9.08
N GLY A 302 -21.61 1.13 -10.36
CA GLY A 302 -22.60 2.01 -10.98
C GLY A 302 -22.60 3.42 -10.39
N GLU A 303 -21.53 3.79 -9.68
CA GLU A 303 -21.27 5.16 -9.23
C GLU A 303 -20.70 5.96 -10.41
N GLU A 304 -21.46 6.02 -11.50
CA GLU A 304 -21.28 7.08 -12.49
C GLU A 304 -21.63 8.38 -11.78
N VAL A 305 -20.61 9.09 -11.31
CA VAL A 305 -20.74 10.53 -11.25
C VAL A 305 -20.89 10.94 -12.71
N ALA A 306 -22.13 11.11 -13.17
CA ALA A 306 -22.38 11.96 -14.31
C ALA A 306 -21.62 13.24 -13.98
N GLU A 307 -20.51 13.49 -14.66
CA GLU A 307 -19.69 14.67 -14.43
C GLU A 307 -20.53 15.87 -14.89
N VAL A 308 -21.45 16.31 -14.02
CA VAL A 308 -22.28 17.49 -14.25
C VAL A 308 -21.29 18.64 -14.31
N GLY A 309 -21.10 19.19 -15.51
CA GLY A 309 -20.21 20.31 -15.72
C GLY A 309 -20.43 21.40 -14.68
N GLN A 310 -19.34 22.07 -14.29
CA GLN A 310 -19.38 23.08 -13.25
C GLN A 310 -20.18 24.29 -13.75
N ARG A 311 -21.40 24.46 -13.21
CA ARG A 311 -22.23 25.63 -13.51
C ARG A 311 -21.64 26.89 -12.89
N GLY A 312 -21.67 27.99 -13.65
CA GLY A 312 -21.26 29.29 -13.18
C GLY A 312 -22.22 29.87 -12.15
N LYS A 313 -21.71 30.81 -11.35
CA LYS A 313 -22.45 31.59 -10.37
C LYS A 313 -22.20 33.07 -10.60
N CYS A 314 -23.24 33.87 -10.43
CA CYS A 314 -23.12 35.32 -10.52
C CYS A 314 -22.17 35.85 -9.43
N PRO A 315 -21.15 36.65 -9.77
CA PRO A 315 -20.20 37.18 -8.78
C PRO A 315 -20.85 38.18 -7.81
N SER A 316 -22.00 38.76 -8.15
CA SER A 316 -22.67 39.77 -7.33
C SER A 316 -23.71 39.21 -6.36
N CYS A 317 -24.43 38.14 -6.72
CA CYS A 317 -25.50 37.57 -5.89
C CYS A 317 -25.44 36.05 -5.71
N GLY A 318 -24.53 35.35 -6.38
CA GLY A 318 -24.34 33.91 -6.25
C GLY A 318 -25.38 33.04 -6.96
N SER A 319 -26.36 33.62 -7.66
CA SER A 319 -27.35 32.84 -8.43
C SER A 319 -26.68 32.08 -9.57
N ILE A 320 -27.24 30.92 -9.93
CA ILE A 320 -26.72 30.09 -11.03
C ILE A 320 -26.85 30.87 -12.34
N THR A 321 -25.81 30.84 -13.16
CA THR A 321 -25.79 31.48 -14.48
C THR A 321 -25.76 30.44 -15.60
N PRO A 322 -26.21 30.79 -16.82
CA PRO A 322 -26.34 29.88 -17.96
C PRO A 322 -25.00 29.50 -18.62
N ILE A 323 -23.94 29.37 -17.83
CA ILE A 323 -22.62 28.92 -18.26
C ILE A 323 -22.25 27.63 -17.53
N THR A 324 -21.66 26.71 -18.27
CA THR A 324 -21.16 25.45 -17.74
C THR A 324 -19.74 25.23 -18.23
N ARG A 325 -18.82 24.90 -17.33
CA ARG A 325 -17.50 24.35 -17.69
C ARG A 325 -17.63 22.84 -17.73
N LEU A 326 -17.45 22.27 -18.91
CA LEU A 326 -17.40 20.82 -19.09
C LEU A 326 -16.14 20.23 -18.44
N PRO A 327 -16.13 18.93 -18.11
CA PRO A 327 -14.96 18.24 -17.57
C PRO A 327 -13.75 18.26 -18.52
N THR A 328 -13.99 18.44 -19.81
CA THR A 328 -12.96 18.64 -20.84
C THR A 328 -12.26 20.00 -20.75
N GLY A 329 -12.73 20.91 -19.88
CA GLY A 329 -12.25 22.28 -19.76
C GLY A 329 -12.91 23.26 -20.73
N VAL A 330 -13.74 22.78 -21.65
CA VAL A 330 -14.48 23.60 -22.62
C VAL A 330 -15.61 24.34 -21.90
N LEU A 331 -15.82 25.60 -22.28
CA LEU A 331 -16.92 26.43 -21.76
C LEU A 331 -18.11 26.34 -22.72
N GLU A 332 -19.29 26.13 -22.16
CA GLU A 332 -20.56 26.15 -22.88
C GLU A 332 -21.49 27.19 -22.28
N VAL A 333 -22.17 27.94 -23.15
CA VAL A 333 -23.12 28.99 -22.78
C VAL A 333 -24.42 28.77 -23.54
N ILE A 334 -25.54 28.99 -22.87
CA ILE A 334 -26.86 28.94 -23.49
C ILE A 334 -27.06 30.22 -24.32
N CYS A 335 -27.67 30.09 -25.49
CA CYS A 335 -27.96 31.21 -26.36
C CYS A 335 -28.79 32.29 -25.64
N ALA A 336 -28.48 33.56 -25.90
CA ALA A 336 -29.17 34.70 -25.28
C ALA A 336 -30.42 35.15 -26.06
N THR A 337 -30.72 34.51 -27.20
CA THR A 337 -31.87 34.88 -28.04
C THR A 337 -33.14 34.26 -27.45
N GLU A 338 -34.17 35.08 -27.25
CA GLU A 338 -35.49 34.60 -26.83
C GLU A 338 -35.98 33.55 -27.86
N GLU A 339 -36.42 32.38 -27.37
CA GLU A 339 -36.84 31.20 -28.16
C GLU A 339 -35.73 30.33 -28.77
N CYS A 340 -34.46 30.49 -28.36
CA CYS A 340 -33.37 29.61 -28.78
C CYS A 340 -32.66 28.95 -27.58
N ASP A 341 -32.77 27.62 -27.47
CA ASP A 341 -32.12 26.82 -26.42
C ASP A 341 -30.75 26.24 -26.84
N GLY A 342 -30.18 26.74 -27.94
CA GLY A 342 -28.87 26.30 -28.43
C GLY A 342 -27.76 26.49 -27.38
N VAL A 343 -26.84 25.53 -27.32
CA VAL A 343 -25.70 25.52 -26.40
C VAL A 343 -24.41 25.44 -27.21
N GLY A 344 -23.42 26.25 -26.87
CA GLY A 344 -22.14 26.21 -27.56
C GLY A 344 -21.07 27.10 -26.93
N PRO A 345 -19.87 27.12 -27.52
CA PRO A 345 -18.74 27.87 -26.99
C PRO A 345 -18.96 29.39 -27.09
N PRO A 346 -18.48 30.17 -26.11
CA PRO A 346 -18.58 31.63 -26.12
C PRO A 346 -17.99 32.25 -27.39
N GLY A 347 -18.70 33.19 -28.01
CA GLY A 347 -18.22 33.93 -29.18
C GLY A 347 -18.37 33.20 -30.52
N GLU A 348 -18.83 31.96 -30.55
CA GLU A 348 -19.20 31.25 -31.78
C GLU A 348 -20.64 31.52 -32.19
N ARG A 349 -21.00 31.15 -33.42
CA ARG A 349 -22.38 31.27 -33.92
C ARG A 349 -23.17 30.03 -33.53
N CYS A 350 -24.33 30.24 -32.92
CA CYS A 350 -25.30 29.19 -32.65
C CYS A 350 -25.80 28.59 -33.96
N GLU A 351 -25.81 27.26 -34.07
CA GLU A 351 -26.27 26.55 -35.27
C GLU A 351 -27.77 26.73 -35.52
N ASP A 352 -28.56 26.92 -34.45
CA ASP A 352 -30.03 27.00 -34.53
C ASP A 352 -30.54 28.39 -34.96
N CYS A 353 -29.98 29.46 -34.39
CA CYS A 353 -30.46 30.83 -34.63
C CYS A 353 -29.44 31.76 -35.29
N SER A 354 -28.22 31.26 -35.59
CA SER A 354 -27.11 32.04 -36.18
C SER A 354 -26.64 33.27 -35.39
N SER A 355 -27.17 33.48 -34.18
CA SER A 355 -26.71 34.52 -33.26
C SER A 355 -25.37 34.12 -32.62
N VAL A 356 -24.61 35.11 -32.14
CA VAL A 356 -23.31 34.85 -31.50
C VAL A 356 -23.53 34.56 -30.01
N PHE A 357 -22.97 33.47 -29.50
CA PHE A 357 -23.00 33.16 -28.07
C PHE A 357 -22.37 34.30 -27.26
N PRO A 358 -23.00 34.72 -26.15
CA PRO A 358 -22.58 35.91 -25.42
C PRO A 358 -21.22 35.68 -24.75
N ASN A 359 -20.35 36.70 -24.77
CA ASN A 359 -19.08 36.71 -24.02
C ASN A 359 -19.20 37.35 -22.62
N ARG A 360 -20.36 37.96 -22.32
CA ARG A 360 -20.72 38.52 -21.02
C ARG A 360 -22.12 38.05 -20.66
N ILE A 361 -22.33 37.68 -19.42
CA ILE A 361 -23.61 37.17 -18.93
C ILE A 361 -24.23 38.22 -18.02
N THR A 362 -25.46 38.59 -18.31
CA THR A 362 -26.31 39.39 -17.45
C THR A 362 -27.07 38.45 -16.52
N CYS A 363 -26.92 38.64 -15.22
CA CYS A 363 -27.55 37.81 -14.21
C CYS A 363 -29.06 38.12 -14.12
N GLU A 364 -29.91 37.11 -14.23
CA GLU A 364 -31.37 37.27 -14.04
C GLU A 364 -31.75 37.62 -12.60
N GLY A 365 -30.97 37.16 -11.61
CA GLY A 365 -31.26 37.37 -10.20
C GLY A 365 -30.98 38.79 -9.69
N CYS A 366 -30.01 39.51 -10.27
CA CYS A 366 -29.62 40.85 -9.79
C CYS A 366 -29.35 41.87 -10.90
N GLY A 367 -29.49 41.50 -12.17
CA GLY A 367 -29.29 42.40 -13.32
C GLY A 367 -27.82 42.76 -13.60
N SER A 368 -26.85 42.30 -12.82
CA SER A 368 -25.44 42.63 -13.03
C SER A 368 -24.88 41.94 -14.28
N SER A 369 -24.14 42.67 -15.12
CA SER A 369 -23.47 42.12 -16.30
C SER A 369 -21.96 42.00 -16.08
N ALA A 370 -21.44 40.78 -16.16
CA ALA A 370 -20.03 40.46 -15.94
C ALA A 370 -19.48 39.51 -17.04
N PRO A 371 -18.18 39.58 -17.37
CA PRO A 371 -17.56 38.66 -18.32
C PRO A 371 -17.60 37.22 -17.82
N ILE A 372 -17.65 36.27 -18.75
CA ILE A 372 -17.79 34.84 -18.50
C ILE A 372 -16.80 34.28 -17.48
N SER A 373 -15.54 34.71 -17.56
CA SER A 373 -14.48 34.31 -16.63
C SER A 373 -14.86 34.53 -15.17
N ASN A 374 -15.59 35.62 -14.87
CA ASN A 374 -15.94 36.00 -13.50
C ASN A 374 -17.13 35.22 -12.93
N HIS A 375 -17.81 34.43 -13.75
CA HIS A 375 -18.90 33.56 -13.30
C HIS A 375 -18.40 32.17 -12.92
N LEU A 376 -17.14 31.85 -13.23
CA LEU A 376 -16.49 30.59 -12.88
C LEU A 376 -15.41 30.87 -11.83
N PRO A 377 -15.24 30.01 -10.82
CA PRO A 377 -14.14 30.17 -9.88
C PRO A 377 -12.79 29.96 -10.60
N ASP A 378 -11.82 30.85 -10.32
CA ASP A 378 -10.45 30.70 -10.80
C ASP A 378 -9.85 29.41 -10.25
N GLN A 379 -9.49 28.48 -11.14
CA GLN A 379 -8.77 27.26 -10.75
C GLN A 379 -7.24 27.43 -10.81
N GLU A 380 -6.72 28.60 -11.20
CA GLU A 380 -5.27 28.87 -11.30
C GLU A 380 -4.71 29.68 -10.11
N ALA A 381 -5.19 29.44 -8.90
CA ALA A 381 -4.65 30.10 -7.71
C ALA A 381 -4.31 29.13 -6.57
N TRP A 382 -3.93 27.88 -6.84
CA TRP A 382 -3.49 26.92 -5.81
C TRP A 382 -2.56 25.85 -6.40
#